data_AF-A0A562J7X4-F1
#
_entry.id   AF-A0A562J7X4-F1
#
_cell.length_a   1.000
_cell.length_b   1.000
_cell.length_c   1.000
_cell.angle_alpha   90.00
_cell.angle_beta   90.00
_cell.angle_gamma   90.00
#
_symmetry.space_group_name_H-M   'P 1'
#
loop_
_entity.id
_entity.type
_entity.pdbx_description
1 polymer ?
#
loop_
_entity_poly.entity_id
_entity_poly.type
_entity_poly.pdbx_seq_one_letter_code
_entity_poly.pdbx_strand_id
1 'polypeptide(L)'
;MILVFELLIKLLLVLVILVYLVGILFISLVSVVYFVGYAYDAIFGNSLLNMGYYIGCKIPKLKEVFWLKNLWKKIQLKEMYLRYETPLFTYCFSYTAISFIAIALPIQNRFGIIFASALYLVFYFAGMSRKCGNDEQYYEKVLTNNMDFLKLSFLPLGFVITVLGFCFTITGMKVQEIPIDFSIIQSIFTNLMNYNDETNILLLLFKMIIVGLMLLMVFYIISLPIQVISYFIISVINYFRKHKKAYVDLFKKYLGIVIYLFRSIK
;
A
#
# COMPACT_ATOMS: atom_id res chain seq x y z
N MET A 1 44.37 21.56 0.15
CA MET A 1 43.95 20.24 -0.38
C MET A 1 43.13 19.46 0.65
N ILE A 2 43.64 19.29 1.88
CA ILE A 2 42.95 18.56 2.98
C ILE A 2 41.59 19.21 3.34
N LEU A 3 41.52 20.54 3.45
CA LEU A 3 40.29 21.27 3.77
C LEU A 3 39.17 21.06 2.72
N VAL A 4 39.54 21.04 1.43
CA VAL A 4 38.59 20.84 0.31
C VAL A 4 38.04 19.43 0.32
N PHE A 5 38.91 18.44 0.60
CA PHE A 5 38.51 17.04 0.71
C PHE A 5 37.55 16.82 1.90
N GLU A 6 37.85 17.39 3.07
CA GLU A 6 36.98 17.30 4.25
C GLU A 6 35.60 17.96 4.01
N LEU A 7 35.58 19.12 3.35
CA LEU A 7 34.34 19.79 2.95
C LEU A 7 33.51 18.93 1.97
N LEU A 8 34.16 18.27 1.02
CA LEU A 8 33.51 17.43 0.01
C LEU A 8 32.85 16.21 0.64
N ILE A 9 33.50 15.58 1.63
CA ILE A 9 32.90 14.45 2.35
C ILE A 9 31.73 14.92 3.25
N LYS A 10 31.84 16.06 3.93
CA LYS A 10 30.71 16.63 4.69
C LYS A 10 29.53 16.95 3.78
N LEU A 11 29.77 17.49 2.59
CA LEU A 11 28.73 17.74 1.58
C LEU A 11 28.07 16.43 1.11
N LEU A 12 28.85 15.38 0.86
CA LEU A 12 28.34 14.06 0.49
C LEU A 12 27.44 13.48 1.60
N LEU A 13 27.86 13.58 2.86
CA LEU A 13 27.08 13.12 4.00
C LEU A 13 25.75 13.87 4.11
N VAL A 14 25.76 15.20 3.97
CA VAL A 14 24.54 16.01 3.96
C VAL A 14 23.61 15.60 2.81
N LEU A 15 24.16 15.32 1.63
CA LEU A 15 23.39 14.82 0.50
C LEU A 15 22.71 13.47 0.82
N VAL A 16 23.42 12.54 1.44
CA VAL A 16 22.86 11.23 1.84
C VAL A 16 21.75 11.41 2.87
N ILE A 17 21.95 12.27 3.89
CA ILE A 17 20.91 12.59 4.88
C ILE A 17 19.67 13.18 4.20
N LEU A 18 19.86 14.10 3.26
CA LEU A 18 18.77 14.75 2.55
C LEU A 18 17.98 13.74 1.71
N VAL A 19 18.67 12.86 0.97
CA VAL A 19 18.03 11.77 0.21
C VAL A 19 17.23 10.85 1.15
N TYR A 20 17.79 10.51 2.30
CA TYR A 20 17.11 9.68 3.30
C TYR A 20 15.83 10.34 3.84
N LEU A 21 15.90 11.63 4.21
CA LEU A 21 14.75 12.41 4.67
C LEU A 21 13.67 12.54 3.58
N VAL A 22 14.07 12.80 2.34
CA VAL A 22 13.15 12.86 1.19
C VAL A 22 12.48 11.50 0.98
N GLY A 23 13.22 10.39 1.12
CA GLY A 23 12.67 9.04 1.03
C GLY A 23 11.60 8.76 2.08
N ILE A 24 11.86 9.09 3.35
CA ILE A 24 10.87 8.96 4.43
C ILE A 24 9.65 9.83 4.17
N LEU A 25 9.87 11.09 3.76
CA LEU A 25 8.78 12.02 3.45
C LEU A 25 7.92 11.47 2.31
N PHE A 26 8.54 10.97 1.24
CA PHE A 26 7.86 10.37 0.11
C PHE A 26 6.99 9.19 0.56
N ILE A 27 7.54 8.26 1.35
CA ILE A 27 6.80 7.10 1.88
C ILE A 27 5.58 7.55 2.71
N SER A 28 5.76 8.56 3.56
CA SER A 28 4.68 9.09 4.39
C SER A 28 3.57 9.75 3.57
N LEU A 29 3.93 10.55 2.56
CA LEU A 29 2.97 11.26 1.71
C LEU A 29 2.21 10.31 0.79
N VAL A 30 2.88 9.35 0.16
CA VAL A 30 2.24 8.39 -0.75
C VAL A 30 1.14 7.60 -0.04
N SER A 31 1.43 7.11 1.18
CA SER A 31 0.46 6.36 1.97
C SER A 31 -0.79 7.20 2.31
N VAL A 32 -0.62 8.49 2.66
CA VAL A 32 -1.74 9.41 2.93
C VAL A 32 -2.53 9.69 1.65
N VAL A 33 -1.85 9.95 0.53
CA VAL A 33 -2.50 10.16 -0.78
C VAL A 33 -3.29 8.92 -1.21
N TYR A 34 -2.75 7.73 -0.98
CA TYR A 34 -3.44 6.47 -1.25
C TYR A 34 -4.70 6.33 -0.40
N PHE A 35 -4.61 6.65 0.89
CA PHE A 35 -5.78 6.66 1.77
C PHE A 35 -6.89 7.59 1.28
N VAL A 36 -6.56 8.83 0.89
CA VAL A 36 -7.56 9.76 0.30
C VAL A 36 -8.18 9.15 -0.95
N GLY A 37 -7.37 8.47 -1.77
CA GLY A 37 -7.86 7.70 -2.93
C GLY A 37 -8.81 6.56 -2.55
N TYR A 38 -8.52 5.81 -1.48
CA TYR A 38 -9.38 4.74 -0.98
C TYR A 38 -10.72 5.28 -0.48
N ALA A 39 -10.70 6.38 0.28
CA ALA A 39 -11.91 7.04 0.77
C ALA A 39 -12.77 7.55 -0.39
N TYR A 40 -12.14 8.20 -1.38
CA TYR A 40 -12.82 8.65 -2.59
C TYR A 40 -13.47 7.49 -3.36
N ASP A 41 -12.75 6.39 -3.58
CA ASP A 41 -13.28 5.23 -4.29
C ASP A 41 -14.38 4.51 -3.51
N ALA A 42 -14.28 4.45 -2.19
CA ALA A 42 -15.30 3.85 -1.35
C ALA A 42 -16.62 4.63 -1.40
N ILE A 43 -16.56 5.96 -1.47
CA ILE A 43 -17.74 6.82 -1.55
C ILE A 43 -18.29 6.84 -2.98
N PHE A 44 -17.45 7.20 -3.95
CA PHE A 44 -17.88 7.49 -5.32
C PHE A 44 -17.71 6.32 -6.30
N GLY A 45 -16.76 5.41 -6.06
CA GLY A 45 -16.49 4.24 -6.88
C GLY A 45 -16.45 4.55 -8.39
N ASN A 46 -17.31 3.88 -9.14
CA ASN A 46 -17.57 4.14 -10.56
C ASN A 46 -18.86 4.94 -10.81
N SER A 47 -19.51 5.46 -9.76
CA SER A 47 -20.76 6.23 -9.91
C SER A 47 -20.58 7.50 -10.73
N LEU A 48 -19.46 8.22 -10.56
CA LEU A 48 -19.15 9.42 -11.35
C LEU A 48 -18.89 9.10 -12.83
N LEU A 49 -18.28 7.94 -13.10
CA LEU A 49 -18.14 7.43 -14.47
C LEU A 49 -19.50 7.16 -15.08
N ASN A 50 -20.35 6.40 -14.39
CA ASN A 50 -21.68 6.06 -14.87
C ASN A 50 -22.54 7.31 -15.11
N MET A 51 -22.48 8.28 -14.19
CA MET A 51 -23.20 9.55 -14.29
C MET A 51 -22.72 10.37 -15.49
N GLY A 52 -21.41 10.49 -15.70
CA GLY A 52 -20.93 11.25 -16.85
C GLY A 52 -21.09 10.52 -18.18
N TYR A 53 -21.10 9.18 -18.21
CA TYR A 53 -21.53 8.42 -19.41
C TYR A 53 -22.99 8.74 -19.73
N TYR A 54 -23.86 8.73 -18.71
CA TYR A 54 -25.27 9.07 -18.87
C TYR A 54 -25.49 10.50 -19.37
N ILE A 55 -24.81 11.48 -18.76
CA ILE A 55 -24.89 12.90 -19.17
C ILE A 55 -24.32 13.09 -20.57
N GLY A 56 -23.16 12.48 -20.86
CA GLY A 56 -22.51 12.56 -22.17
C GLY A 56 -23.26 11.82 -23.29
N CYS A 57 -24.15 10.90 -22.96
CA CYS A 57 -25.10 10.31 -23.91
C CYS A 57 -26.34 11.19 -24.10
N LYS A 58 -26.85 11.83 -23.05
CA LYS A 58 -28.03 12.71 -23.12
C LYS A 58 -27.74 14.08 -23.75
N ILE A 59 -26.54 14.62 -23.54
CA ILE A 59 -26.15 15.95 -24.00
C ILE A 59 -24.78 15.86 -24.68
N PRO A 60 -24.72 15.53 -25.98
CA PRO A 60 -23.45 15.35 -26.69
C PRO A 60 -22.60 16.62 -26.73
N LYS A 61 -23.22 17.81 -26.72
CA LYS A 61 -22.53 19.12 -26.67
C LYS A 61 -21.61 19.29 -25.45
N LEU A 62 -21.89 18.62 -24.33
CA LEU A 62 -21.05 18.67 -23.13
C LEU A 62 -19.70 17.96 -23.30
N LYS A 63 -19.57 17.02 -24.26
CA LYS A 63 -18.30 16.35 -24.57
C LYS A 63 -17.30 17.24 -25.32
N GLU A 64 -17.78 18.30 -25.96
CA GLU A 64 -16.96 19.22 -26.78
C GLU A 64 -16.33 20.34 -25.96
N VAL A 65 -16.85 20.62 -24.76
CA VAL A 65 -16.28 21.62 -23.84
C VAL A 65 -14.90 21.17 -23.40
N PHE A 66 -13.87 21.96 -23.73
CA PHE A 66 -12.46 21.62 -23.51
C PHE A 66 -12.14 21.19 -22.07
N TRP A 67 -12.66 21.92 -21.07
CA TRP A 67 -12.44 21.60 -19.66
C TRP A 67 -13.10 20.28 -19.24
N LEU A 68 -14.33 20.01 -19.70
CA LEU A 68 -15.01 18.74 -19.46
C LEU A 68 -14.28 17.58 -20.14
N LYS A 69 -13.79 17.76 -21.38
CA LYS A 69 -13.01 16.74 -22.08
C LYS A 69 -11.74 16.37 -21.32
N ASN A 70 -11.06 17.35 -20.75
CA ASN A 70 -9.87 17.12 -19.92
C ASN A 70 -10.20 16.45 -18.59
N LEU A 71 -11.29 16.84 -17.93
CA LEU A 71 -11.78 16.14 -16.73
C LEU A 71 -12.20 14.70 -17.04
N TRP A 72 -12.91 14.49 -18.15
CA TRP A 72 -13.39 13.19 -18.59
C TRP A 72 -12.24 12.20 -18.79
N LYS A 73 -11.16 12.63 -19.47
CA LYS A 73 -9.93 11.84 -19.61
C LYS A 73 -9.30 11.45 -18.26
N LYS A 74 -9.39 12.30 -17.23
CA LYS A 74 -8.85 12.00 -15.90
C LYS A 74 -9.70 11.01 -15.11
N ILE A 75 -11.01 10.99 -15.37
CA ILE A 75 -12.00 10.15 -14.64
C ILE A 75 -12.16 8.78 -15.28
N GLN A 76 -11.89 8.64 -16.59
CA GLN A 76 -12.00 7.40 -17.37
C GLN A 76 -11.35 6.20 -16.66
N LEU A 77 -11.95 5.02 -16.89
CA LEU A 77 -11.41 3.74 -16.44
C LEU A 77 -9.94 3.64 -16.86
N LYS A 78 -9.08 3.49 -15.87
CA LYS A 78 -7.67 3.24 -16.09
C LYS A 78 -7.46 1.73 -16.17
N GLU A 79 -6.56 1.30 -17.04
CA GLU A 79 -6.11 -0.09 -17.12
C GLU A 79 -5.45 -0.56 -15.82
N MET A 80 -4.90 0.39 -15.04
CA MET A 80 -4.16 0.11 -13.81
C MET A 80 -4.49 1.15 -12.73
N TYR A 81 -4.80 0.67 -11.52
CA TYR A 81 -4.93 1.51 -10.33
C TYR A 81 -3.75 1.25 -9.40
N LEU A 82 -2.68 2.04 -9.56
CA LEU A 82 -1.42 1.93 -8.81
C LEU A 82 -1.61 1.70 -7.30
N ARG A 83 -2.54 2.42 -6.66
CA ARG A 83 -2.83 2.31 -5.22
C ARG A 83 -3.34 0.94 -4.74
N TYR A 84 -3.86 0.12 -5.64
CA TYR A 84 -4.33 -1.24 -5.34
C TYR A 84 -3.33 -2.31 -5.81
N GLU A 85 -2.40 -1.95 -6.69
CA GLU A 85 -1.36 -2.84 -7.23
C GLU A 85 -0.01 -2.71 -6.52
N THR A 86 0.11 -1.77 -5.58
CA THR A 86 1.32 -1.52 -4.80
C THR A 86 1.11 -1.84 -3.30
N PRO A 87 0.97 -3.14 -2.96
CA PRO A 87 0.62 -3.58 -1.61
C PRO A 87 1.63 -3.18 -0.52
N LEU A 88 2.87 -2.86 -0.90
CA LEU A 88 3.89 -2.34 0.01
C LEU A 88 3.43 -1.08 0.75
N PHE A 89 2.91 -0.08 0.02
CA PHE A 89 2.41 1.15 0.63
C PHE A 89 1.11 0.91 1.38
N THR A 90 0.25 0.06 0.83
CA THR A 90 -1.04 -0.30 1.42
C THR A 90 -0.91 -0.93 2.79
N TYR A 91 0.08 -1.81 3.00
CA TYR A 91 0.21 -2.59 4.23
C TYR A 91 1.38 -2.14 5.08
N CYS A 92 2.60 -2.15 4.54
CA CYS A 92 3.81 -1.94 5.34
C CYS A 92 3.99 -0.49 5.78
N PHE A 93 3.57 0.45 4.94
CA PHE A 93 3.59 1.88 5.27
C PHE A 93 2.23 2.44 5.69
N SER A 94 1.22 1.59 5.82
CA SER A 94 -0.15 1.94 6.23
C SER A 94 -0.22 2.78 7.50
N TYR A 95 0.70 2.52 8.44
CA TYR A 95 0.70 3.19 9.74
C TYR A 95 0.90 4.70 9.64
N THR A 96 1.55 5.20 8.58
CA THR A 96 1.66 6.64 8.34
C THR A 96 0.30 7.27 8.04
N ALA A 97 -0.52 6.61 7.20
CA ALA A 97 -1.89 7.03 6.92
C ALA A 97 -2.80 6.84 8.13
N ILE A 98 -2.68 5.72 8.85
CA ILE A 98 -3.46 5.45 10.07
C ILE A 98 -3.17 6.48 11.15
N SER A 99 -1.90 6.87 11.33
CA SER A 99 -1.51 7.92 12.28
C SER A 99 -2.12 9.26 11.88
N PHE A 100 -2.11 9.59 10.59
CA PHE A 100 -2.76 10.81 10.09
C PHE A 100 -4.28 10.81 10.35
N ILE A 101 -4.95 9.67 10.10
CA ILE A 101 -6.39 9.50 10.39
C ILE A 101 -6.65 9.65 11.89
N ALA A 102 -5.83 9.02 12.73
CA ALA A 102 -5.99 9.06 14.18
C ALA A 102 -5.87 10.49 14.72
N ILE A 103 -4.95 11.30 14.17
CA ILE A 103 -4.80 12.73 14.53
C ILE A 103 -5.99 13.55 14.04
N ALA A 104 -6.52 13.24 12.85
CA ALA A 104 -7.66 13.97 12.28
C ALA A 104 -8.99 13.66 12.99
N LEU A 105 -9.09 12.54 13.70
CA LEU A 105 -10.28 12.16 14.44
C LEU A 105 -10.32 12.82 15.82
N PRO A 106 -11.48 13.32 16.28
CA PRO A 106 -11.64 13.95 17.60
C PRO A 106 -11.62 12.95 18.78
N ILE A 107 -11.07 11.75 18.58
CA ILE A 107 -11.10 10.66 19.56
C ILE A 107 -9.78 10.67 20.34
N GLN A 108 -9.78 11.31 21.52
CA GLN A 108 -8.59 11.46 22.38
C GLN A 108 -8.22 10.19 23.19
N ASN A 109 -8.91 9.06 22.98
CA ASN A 109 -8.72 7.84 23.78
C ASN A 109 -7.68 6.87 23.19
N ARG A 110 -7.18 5.95 24.03
CA ARG A 110 -6.26 4.85 23.67
C ARG A 110 -6.74 3.97 22.50
N PHE A 111 -8.02 4.05 22.12
CA PHE A 111 -8.63 3.33 21.00
C PHE A 111 -8.58 4.07 19.65
N GLY A 112 -8.08 5.31 19.60
CA GLY A 112 -8.07 6.13 18.38
C GLY A 112 -7.35 5.45 17.20
N ILE A 113 -6.20 4.82 17.46
CA ILE A 113 -5.43 4.07 16.46
C ILE A 113 -6.21 2.83 15.98
N ILE A 114 -6.91 2.13 16.89
CA ILE A 114 -7.70 0.94 16.54
C ILE A 114 -8.86 1.34 15.63
N PHE A 115 -9.57 2.40 15.96
CA PHE A 115 -10.65 2.92 15.13
C PHE A 115 -10.15 3.43 13.77
N ALA A 116 -9.04 4.18 13.76
CA ALA A 116 -8.39 4.64 12.53
C ALA A 116 -7.95 3.47 11.65
N SER A 117 -7.43 2.40 12.25
CA SER A 117 -7.04 1.16 11.56
C SER A 117 -8.23 0.46 10.92
N ALA A 118 -9.34 0.33 11.66
CA ALA A 118 -10.58 -0.24 11.13
C ALA A 118 -11.13 0.61 9.98
N LEU A 119 -11.15 1.93 10.14
CA LEU A 119 -11.61 2.88 9.12
C LEU A 119 -10.75 2.80 7.86
N TYR A 120 -9.42 2.73 8.01
CA TYR A 120 -8.48 2.56 6.92
C TYR A 120 -8.79 1.29 6.11
N LEU A 121 -8.96 0.15 6.78
CA LEU A 121 -9.27 -1.12 6.13
C LEU A 121 -10.64 -1.11 5.43
N VAL A 122 -11.66 -0.52 6.06
CA VAL A 122 -13.00 -0.38 5.46
C VAL A 122 -12.89 0.41 4.17
N PHE A 123 -12.25 1.58 4.18
CA PHE A 123 -12.09 2.38 2.96
C PHE A 123 -11.25 1.68 1.91
N TYR A 124 -10.18 1.00 2.31
CA TYR A 124 -9.32 0.25 1.41
C TYR A 124 -10.11 -0.83 0.65
N PHE A 125 -10.76 -1.74 1.37
CA PHE A 125 -11.47 -2.87 0.76
C PHE A 125 -12.76 -2.45 0.06
N ALA A 126 -13.53 -1.51 0.63
CA ALA A 126 -14.73 -0.98 -0.02
C ALA A 126 -14.38 -0.23 -1.31
N GLY A 127 -13.33 0.60 -1.28
CA GLY A 127 -12.82 1.29 -2.46
C GLY A 127 -12.34 0.32 -3.53
N MET A 128 -11.54 -0.68 -3.15
CA MET A 128 -11.05 -1.71 -4.09
C MET A 128 -12.22 -2.45 -4.74
N SER A 129 -13.21 -2.90 -3.96
CA SER A 129 -14.37 -3.60 -4.49
C SER A 129 -15.21 -2.73 -5.44
N ARG A 130 -15.49 -1.48 -5.07
CA ARG A 130 -16.28 -0.55 -5.89
C ARG A 130 -15.56 -0.10 -7.16
N LYS A 131 -14.22 -0.01 -7.11
CA LYS A 131 -13.43 0.48 -8.24
C LYS A 131 -13.07 -0.64 -9.22
N CYS A 132 -12.54 -1.73 -8.69
CA CYS A 132 -12.04 -2.86 -9.48
C CYS A 132 -13.14 -3.89 -9.79
N GLY A 133 -14.19 -3.99 -8.97
CA GLY A 133 -15.16 -5.09 -9.05
C GLY A 133 -16.05 -5.12 -10.30
N ASN A 134 -16.02 -4.09 -11.16
CA ASN A 134 -16.69 -4.12 -12.45
C ASN A 134 -15.98 -5.01 -13.47
N ASP A 135 -14.66 -5.18 -13.33
CA ASP A 135 -13.86 -6.08 -14.16
C ASP A 135 -13.43 -7.27 -13.28
N GLU A 136 -14.06 -8.42 -13.54
CA GLU A 136 -13.88 -9.60 -12.70
C GLU A 136 -12.45 -10.17 -12.78
N GLN A 137 -11.84 -10.15 -13.97
CA GLN A 137 -10.48 -10.64 -14.19
C GLN A 137 -9.46 -9.70 -13.54
N TYR A 138 -9.63 -8.39 -13.73
CA TYR A 138 -8.75 -7.40 -13.11
C TYR A 138 -8.86 -7.44 -11.58
N TYR A 139 -10.07 -7.54 -11.03
CA TYR A 139 -10.24 -7.61 -9.59
C TYR A 139 -9.60 -8.87 -8.98
N GLU A 140 -9.71 -10.01 -9.66
CA GLU A 140 -9.03 -11.24 -9.25
C GLU A 140 -7.51 -11.11 -9.29
N LYS A 141 -6.95 -10.48 -10.32
CA LYS A 141 -5.52 -10.15 -10.40
C LYS A 141 -5.08 -9.28 -9.22
N VAL A 142 -5.83 -8.22 -8.91
CA VAL A 142 -5.53 -7.33 -7.78
C VAL A 142 -5.56 -8.10 -6.45
N LEU A 143 -6.59 -8.91 -6.21
CA LEU A 143 -6.70 -9.72 -4.98
C LEU A 143 -5.55 -10.72 -4.86
N THR A 144 -5.17 -11.38 -5.96
CA THR A 144 -4.07 -12.36 -6.00
C THR A 144 -2.73 -11.69 -5.71
N ASN A 145 -2.43 -10.58 -6.38
CA ASN A 145 -1.21 -9.80 -6.15
C ASN A 145 -1.08 -9.36 -4.68
N ASN A 146 -2.17 -8.88 -4.10
CA ASN A 146 -2.19 -8.47 -2.69
C ASN A 146 -2.00 -9.66 -1.74
N MET A 147 -2.62 -10.80 -2.06
CA MET A 147 -2.48 -12.02 -1.28
C MET A 147 -1.05 -12.55 -1.28
N ASP A 148 -0.41 -12.59 -2.44
CA ASP A 148 0.95 -13.12 -2.58
C ASP A 148 1.98 -12.21 -1.90
N PHE A 149 1.77 -10.88 -1.97
CA PHE A 149 2.56 -9.95 -1.18
C PHE A 149 2.40 -10.21 0.33
N LEU A 150 1.17 -10.41 0.83
CA LEU A 150 0.93 -10.65 2.26
C LEU A 150 1.57 -11.96 2.75
N LYS A 151 1.51 -13.04 1.95
CA LYS A 151 2.22 -14.29 2.27
C LYS A 151 3.72 -14.06 2.39
N LEU A 152 4.29 -13.28 1.47
CA LEU A 152 5.71 -12.95 1.47
C LEU A 152 6.09 -12.03 2.63
N SER A 153 5.23 -11.06 2.97
CA SER A 153 5.49 -10.11 4.04
C SER A 153 5.48 -10.76 5.42
N PHE A 154 4.77 -11.87 5.64
CA PHE A 154 4.85 -12.62 6.91
C PHE A 154 6.23 -13.25 7.19
N LEU A 155 7.13 -13.29 6.21
CA LEU A 155 8.52 -13.71 6.40
C LEU A 155 9.40 -12.47 6.58
N PRO A 156 9.99 -12.20 7.77
CA PRO A 156 10.78 -10.99 8.02
C PRO A 156 11.94 -10.81 7.03
N LEU A 157 12.64 -11.90 6.68
CA LEU A 157 13.69 -11.90 5.65
C LEU A 157 13.11 -11.67 4.25
N GLY A 158 11.95 -12.26 3.94
CA GLY A 158 11.22 -12.04 2.70
C GLY A 158 10.81 -10.57 2.53
N PHE A 159 10.37 -9.92 3.61
CA PHE A 159 10.04 -8.50 3.64
C PHE A 159 11.25 -7.61 3.33
N VAL A 160 12.40 -7.83 3.99
CA VAL A 160 13.63 -7.05 3.73
C VAL A 160 14.08 -7.22 2.28
N ILE A 161 14.10 -8.44 1.76
CA ILE A 161 14.46 -8.73 0.36
C ILE A 161 13.48 -8.05 -0.60
N THR A 162 12.19 -8.03 -0.27
CA THR A 162 11.15 -7.40 -1.11
C THR A 162 11.33 -5.89 -1.15
N VAL A 163 11.55 -5.23 0.00
CA VAL A 163 11.81 -3.78 0.05
C VAL A 163 13.08 -3.42 -0.74
N LEU A 164 14.15 -4.19 -0.57
CA LEU A 164 15.39 -4.01 -1.34
C LEU A 164 15.15 -4.23 -2.84
N GLY A 165 14.40 -5.27 -3.21
CA GLY A 165 14.01 -5.55 -4.61
C GLY A 165 13.19 -4.41 -5.23
N PHE A 166 12.28 -3.80 -4.47
CA PHE A 166 11.55 -2.61 -4.89
C PHE A 166 12.49 -1.42 -5.10
N CYS A 167 13.40 -1.16 -4.16
CA CYS A 167 14.40 -0.11 -4.30
C CYS A 167 15.24 -0.30 -5.57
N PHE A 168 15.71 -1.53 -5.84
CA PHE A 168 16.47 -1.85 -7.05
C PHE A 168 15.66 -1.69 -8.34
N THR A 169 14.38 -2.04 -8.33
CA THR A 169 13.51 -1.88 -9.49
C THR A 169 13.29 -0.40 -9.82
N ILE A 170 13.14 0.45 -8.78
CA ILE A 170 12.96 1.90 -8.95
C ILE A 170 14.26 2.58 -9.39
N THR A 171 15.42 2.15 -8.87
CA THR A 171 16.72 2.71 -9.25
C THR A 171 17.27 2.14 -10.55
N GLY A 172 16.69 1.05 -11.07
CA GLY A 172 17.15 0.37 -12.28
C GLY A 172 18.46 -0.43 -12.08
N MET A 173 18.94 -0.56 -10.84
CA MET A 173 20.16 -1.31 -10.52
C MET A 173 19.89 -2.82 -10.55
N LYS A 174 20.69 -3.58 -11.30
CA LYS A 174 20.60 -5.05 -11.30
C LYS A 174 21.36 -5.61 -10.11
N VAL A 175 20.73 -6.49 -9.33
CA VAL A 175 21.33 -7.14 -8.15
C VAL A 175 22.64 -7.88 -8.48
N GLN A 176 22.77 -8.38 -9.71
CA GLN A 176 23.96 -9.07 -10.22
C GLN A 176 25.19 -8.16 -10.40
N GLU A 177 25.03 -6.84 -10.38
CA GLU A 177 26.13 -5.87 -10.51
C GLU A 177 26.72 -5.47 -9.16
N ILE A 178 26.14 -5.93 -8.04
CA ILE A 178 26.65 -5.64 -6.70
C ILE A 178 27.54 -6.82 -6.27
N PRO A 179 28.87 -6.65 -6.16
CA PRO A 179 29.75 -7.70 -5.66
C PRO A 179 29.60 -7.77 -4.14
N ILE A 180 28.59 -8.52 -3.68
CA ILE A 180 28.34 -8.72 -2.25
C ILE A 180 29.20 -9.90 -1.77
N ASP A 181 30.36 -9.59 -1.21
CA ASP A 181 31.17 -10.56 -0.46
C ASP A 181 30.77 -10.52 1.02
N PHE A 182 30.15 -11.60 1.49
CA PHE A 182 29.69 -11.73 2.88
C PHE A 182 30.84 -11.69 3.90
N SER A 183 32.06 -12.07 3.50
CA SER A 183 33.23 -12.01 4.37
C SER A 183 33.67 -10.56 4.65
N ILE A 184 33.55 -9.69 3.64
CA ILE A 184 33.83 -8.25 3.75
C ILE A 184 32.79 -7.59 4.64
N ILE A 185 31.50 -7.90 4.45
CA ILE A 185 30.40 -7.40 5.30
C ILE A 185 30.62 -7.80 6.76
N GLN A 186 30.97 -9.05 7.03
CA GLN A 186 31.20 -9.54 8.38
C GLN A 186 32.42 -8.85 9.03
N SER A 187 33.52 -8.66 8.29
CA SER A 187 34.70 -7.93 8.78
C SER A 187 34.38 -6.46 9.10
N ILE A 188 33.57 -5.82 8.26
CA ILE A 188 33.09 -4.44 8.45
C ILE A 188 32.20 -4.36 9.68
N PHE A 189 31.25 -5.30 9.85
CA PHE A 189 30.33 -5.34 10.99
C PHE A 189 31.07 -5.55 12.34
N THR A 190 32.08 -6.42 12.34
CA THR A 190 32.87 -6.74 13.55
C THR A 190 33.79 -5.58 13.93
N ASN A 191 34.39 -4.91 12.94
CA ASN A 191 35.18 -3.70 13.17
C ASN A 191 34.30 -2.51 13.61
N LEU A 192 33.06 -2.40 13.11
CA LEU A 192 32.09 -1.36 13.48
C LEU A 192 31.61 -1.46 14.93
N MET A 193 31.35 -2.67 15.45
CA MET A 193 30.92 -2.86 16.85
C MET A 193 32.01 -2.48 17.87
N ASN A 194 33.28 -2.51 17.44
CA ASN A 194 34.43 -2.24 18.31
C ASN A 194 35.03 -0.83 18.15
N TYR A 195 34.51 0.01 17.26
CA TYR A 195 35.10 1.31 16.92
C TYR A 195 34.25 2.48 17.47
N ASN A 196 34.79 3.22 18.44
CA ASN A 196 34.04 4.21 19.23
C ASN A 196 34.31 5.68 18.84
N ASP A 197 34.88 5.94 17.66
CA ASP A 197 35.25 7.29 17.25
C ASP A 197 34.18 7.94 16.34
N GLU A 198 33.40 8.88 16.89
CA GLU A 198 32.24 9.51 16.24
C GLU A 198 32.59 10.40 15.03
N THR A 199 33.87 10.66 14.79
CA THR A 199 34.36 11.53 13.71
C THR A 199 34.51 10.83 12.35
N ASN A 200 34.43 9.50 12.31
CA ASN A 200 34.61 8.74 11.06
C ASN A 200 33.34 8.74 10.20
N ILE A 201 33.40 9.37 9.02
CA ILE A 201 32.23 9.54 8.14
C ILE A 201 31.74 8.21 7.57
N LEU A 202 32.62 7.23 7.36
CA LEU A 202 32.21 5.88 6.95
C LEU A 202 31.37 5.20 8.03
N LEU A 203 31.80 5.31 9.30
CA LEU A 203 31.04 4.81 10.45
C LEU A 203 29.68 5.50 10.54
N LEU A 204 29.60 6.79 10.28
CA LEU A 204 28.35 7.54 10.30
C LEU A 204 27.38 7.10 9.18
N LEU A 205 27.88 6.83 7.97
CA LEU A 205 27.07 6.28 6.88
C LEU A 205 26.52 4.88 7.22
N PHE A 206 27.35 4.01 7.82
CA PHE A 206 26.88 2.70 8.30
C PHE A 206 25.85 2.82 9.42
N LYS A 207 26.06 3.71 10.39
CA LYS A 207 25.08 4.01 11.45
C LYS A 207 23.74 4.44 10.83
N MET A 208 23.75 5.29 9.80
CA MET A 208 22.52 5.69 9.10
C MET A 208 21.82 4.53 8.38
N ILE A 209 22.58 3.63 7.74
CA ILE A 209 22.00 2.42 7.12
C ILE A 209 21.33 1.54 8.18
N ILE A 210 21.99 1.33 9.32
CA ILE A 210 21.45 0.54 10.44
C ILE A 210 20.18 1.19 10.98
N VAL A 211 20.18 2.51 11.20
CA VAL A 211 18.99 3.26 11.64
C VAL A 211 17.86 3.15 10.61
N GLY A 212 18.17 3.21 9.30
CA GLY A 212 17.21 2.98 8.23
C GLY A 212 16.58 1.59 8.25
N LEU A 213 17.40 0.55 8.42
CA LEU A 213 16.92 -0.83 8.55
C LEU A 213 16.07 -1.02 9.82
N MET A 214 16.49 -0.43 10.95
CA MET A 214 15.70 -0.45 12.19
C MET A 214 14.34 0.24 11.99
N LEU A 215 14.30 1.40 11.33
CA LEU A 215 13.06 2.10 11.04
C LEU A 215 12.12 1.26 10.14
N LEU A 216 12.66 0.60 9.12
CA LEU A 216 11.90 -0.32 8.27
C LEU A 216 11.34 -1.50 9.05
N MET A 217 12.13 -2.07 9.97
CA MET A 217 11.67 -3.14 10.86
C MET A 217 10.58 -2.67 11.82
N VAL A 218 10.65 -1.43 12.30
CA VAL A 218 9.58 -0.84 13.13
C VAL A 218 8.29 -0.70 12.32
N PHE A 219 8.34 -0.15 11.11
CA PHE A 219 7.16 -0.08 10.23
C PHE A 219 6.58 -1.46 9.94
N TYR A 220 7.44 -2.44 9.72
CA TYR A 220 7.05 -3.82 9.53
C TYR A 220 6.29 -4.38 10.73
N ILE A 221 6.88 -4.33 11.93
CA ILE A 221 6.29 -4.89 13.15
C ILE A 221 4.94 -4.22 13.45
N ILE A 222 4.87 -2.89 13.36
CA ILE A 222 3.65 -2.14 13.65
C ILE A 222 2.55 -2.42 12.62
N SER A 223 2.91 -2.73 11.37
CA SER A 223 1.93 -3.05 10.32
C SER A 223 1.45 -4.50 10.30
N LEU A 224 2.09 -5.42 11.04
CA LEU A 224 1.71 -6.83 11.08
C LEU A 224 0.22 -7.07 11.38
N PRO A 225 -0.42 -6.40 12.37
CA PRO A 225 -1.84 -6.59 12.63
C PRO A 225 -2.72 -6.27 11.41
N ILE A 226 -2.41 -5.17 10.71
CA ILE A 226 -3.10 -4.78 9.47
C ILE A 226 -2.88 -5.82 8.36
N GLN A 227 -1.66 -6.33 8.21
CA GLN A 227 -1.34 -7.38 7.24
C GLN A 227 -2.15 -8.65 7.50
N VAL A 228 -2.22 -9.11 8.76
CA VAL A 228 -2.97 -10.32 9.15
C VAL A 228 -4.47 -10.15 8.90
N ILE A 229 -5.05 -9.03 9.32
CA ILE A 229 -6.48 -8.75 9.10
C ILE A 229 -6.78 -8.64 7.60
N SER A 230 -5.91 -8.00 6.83
CA SER A 230 -6.06 -7.88 5.38
C SER A 230 -6.02 -9.24 4.69
N TYR A 231 -5.09 -10.10 5.09
CA TYR A 231 -4.99 -11.47 4.60
C TYR A 231 -6.28 -12.26 4.86
N PHE A 232 -6.83 -12.12 6.07
CA PHE A 232 -8.11 -12.73 6.43
C PHE A 232 -9.25 -12.21 5.54
N ILE A 233 -9.38 -10.89 5.38
CA ILE A 233 -10.43 -10.28 4.55
C ILE A 233 -10.33 -10.76 3.09
N ILE A 234 -9.13 -10.75 2.50
CA ILE A 234 -8.92 -11.23 1.12
C ILE A 234 -9.26 -12.72 1.00
N SER A 235 -8.87 -13.53 1.99
CA SER A 235 -9.21 -14.96 2.03
C SER A 235 -10.72 -15.18 2.02
N VAL A 236 -11.45 -14.41 2.84
CA VAL A 236 -12.92 -14.45 2.91
C VAL A 236 -13.54 -14.02 1.58
N ILE A 237 -13.07 -12.93 0.98
CA ILE A 237 -13.54 -12.46 -0.34
C ILE A 237 -13.34 -13.55 -1.39
N ASN A 238 -12.14 -14.15 -1.47
CA ASN A 238 -11.83 -15.20 -2.44
C ASN A 238 -12.69 -16.45 -2.22
N TYR A 239 -12.91 -16.84 -0.97
CA TYR A 239 -13.80 -17.96 -0.64
C TYR A 239 -15.23 -17.70 -1.12
N PHE A 240 -15.81 -16.54 -0.79
CA PHE A 240 -17.15 -16.19 -1.23
C PHE A 240 -17.26 -16.09 -2.75
N ARG A 241 -16.24 -15.57 -3.44
CA ARG A 241 -16.22 -15.51 -4.91
C ARG A 241 -16.23 -16.92 -5.51
N LYS A 242 -15.37 -17.81 -5.03
CA LYS A 242 -15.25 -19.19 -5.50
C LYS A 242 -16.53 -20.01 -5.28
N HIS A 243 -17.21 -19.79 -4.15
CA HIS A 243 -18.38 -20.57 -3.74
C HIS A 243 -19.72 -19.84 -3.93
N LYS A 244 -19.73 -18.63 -4.51
CA LYS A 244 -20.91 -17.76 -4.66
C LYS A 244 -22.12 -18.50 -5.22
N LYS A 245 -21.92 -19.27 -6.29
CA LYS A 245 -23.00 -19.99 -6.99
C LYS A 245 -23.70 -20.99 -6.06
N ALA A 246 -22.92 -21.77 -5.31
CA ALA A 246 -23.46 -22.75 -4.36
C ALA A 246 -24.28 -22.08 -3.24
N TYR A 247 -23.80 -20.96 -2.69
CA TYR A 247 -24.55 -20.20 -1.67
C TYR A 247 -25.83 -19.57 -2.21
N VAL A 248 -25.80 -19.02 -3.43
CA VAL A 248 -27.00 -18.47 -4.09
C VAL A 248 -28.03 -19.57 -4.35
N ASP A 249 -27.59 -20.74 -4.82
CA ASP A 249 -28.49 -21.87 -5.09
C ASP A 249 -29.09 -22.42 -3.80
N LEU A 250 -28.30 -22.52 -2.73
CA LEU A 250 -28.77 -22.89 -1.40
C LEU A 250 -29.82 -21.90 -0.87
N PHE A 251 -29.55 -20.59 -0.98
CA PHE A 251 -30.48 -19.54 -0.55
C PHE A 251 -31.80 -19.61 -1.33
N LYS A 252 -31.75 -19.78 -2.66
CA LYS A 252 -32.95 -19.96 -3.50
C LYS A 252 -33.77 -21.18 -3.07
N LYS A 253 -33.11 -22.29 -2.71
CA LYS A 253 -33.79 -23.51 -2.24
C LYS A 253 -34.53 -23.27 -0.93
N TYR A 254 -33.90 -22.62 0.05
CA TYR A 254 -34.56 -22.26 1.31
C TYR A 254 -35.69 -21.26 1.13
N LEU A 255 -35.50 -20.25 0.27
CA LEU A 255 -36.56 -19.29 -0.06
C LEU A 255 -37.77 -20.00 -0.68
N GLY A 256 -37.53 -20.97 -1.56
CA GLY A 256 -38.58 -21.81 -2.13
C GLY A 256 -39.38 -22.60 -1.08
N ILE A 257 -38.70 -23.18 -0.08
CA ILE A 257 -39.34 -23.87 1.04
C ILE A 257 -40.19 -22.91 1.87
N VAL A 258 -39.66 -21.71 2.19
CA VAL A 258 -40.39 -20.69 2.95
C VAL A 258 -41.64 -20.24 2.19
N ILE A 259 -41.53 -19.97 0.89
CA ILE A 259 -42.66 -19.58 0.04
C ILE A 259 -43.71 -20.70 -0.03
N TYR A 260 -43.28 -21.96 -0.13
CA TYR A 260 -44.18 -23.12 -0.14
C TYR A 260 -44.96 -23.24 1.17
N LEU A 261 -44.28 -23.15 2.32
CA LEU A 261 -44.91 -23.17 3.64
C LEU A 261 -45.90 -22.00 3.82
N PHE A 262 -45.54 -20.79 3.40
CA PHE A 262 -46.45 -19.64 3.45
C PHE A 262 -47.68 -19.80 2.56
N ARG A 263 -47.56 -20.51 1.42
CA ARG A 263 -48.70 -20.81 0.56
C ARG A 263 -49.63 -21.88 1.13
N SER A 264 -49.13 -22.82 1.94
CA SER A 264 -49.96 -23.87 2.53
C SER A 264 -50.70 -23.44 3.81
N ILE A 265 -50.41 -22.25 4.33
CA ILE A 265 -51.05 -21.66 5.52
C ILE A 265 -52.24 -20.75 5.12
N LYS A 266 -52.49 -20.58 3.82
CA LYS A 266 -53.59 -19.79 3.26
C LYS A 266 -54.66 -20.69 2.67
#